data_AF-A0A352VNC8-F1
#
_entry.id   AF-A0A352VNC8-F1
#
_cell.length_a   1.000
_cell.length_b   1.000
_cell.length_c   1.000
_cell.angle_alpha   90.00
_cell.angle_beta   90.00
_cell.angle_gamma   90.00
#
_symmetry.space_group_name_H-M   'P 1'
#
loop_
_entity.id
_entity.type
_entity.pdbx_description
1 polymer ?
#
loop_
_entity_poly.entity_id
_entity_poly.type
_entity_poly.pdbx_seq_one_letter_code
_entity_poly.pdbx_strand_id
1 'polypeptide(L)'
;SILGRDQTVLVPSRALEVTGRLLGDADELTIRLDEREASFEVGDVTIVTRLIEGEFPNYRGLIPTDHPNALVVDRTALIDAVRRVGLLAKDATPVRLAMTGDSLELIAITQ
;
A
#
# COMPACT_ATOMS: atom_id res chain seq x y z
N SER A 1 26.30 -13.11 -2.40
CA SER A 1 26.88 -12.34 -1.29
C SER A 1 25.71 -11.90 -0.43
N ILE A 2 25.64 -12.18 0.87
CA ILE A 2 24.46 -11.77 1.67
C ILE A 2 24.59 -10.27 1.92
N LEU A 3 23.62 -9.47 1.46
CA LEU A 3 23.63 -8.01 1.65
C LEU A 3 23.76 -7.65 3.15
N GLY A 4 24.49 -6.57 3.44
CA GLY A 4 24.67 -6.07 4.80
C GLY A 4 23.36 -5.56 5.43
N ARG A 5 23.30 -5.54 6.77
CA ARG A 5 22.21 -4.87 7.51
C ARG A 5 22.14 -3.39 7.09
N ASP A 6 20.93 -2.88 6.87
CA ASP A 6 20.57 -1.52 6.38
C ASP A 6 20.68 -1.25 4.87
N GLN A 7 20.68 -2.28 4.01
CA GLN A 7 20.60 -2.07 2.57
C GLN A 7 19.15 -2.03 2.05
N THR A 8 18.85 -1.01 1.24
CA THR A 8 17.54 -0.87 0.59
C THR A 8 17.59 -1.53 -0.78
N VAL A 9 16.60 -2.36 -1.10
CA VAL A 9 16.47 -3.02 -2.41
C VAL A 9 15.08 -2.78 -2.98
N LEU A 10 14.98 -2.73 -4.30
CA LEU A 10 13.72 -2.61 -5.00
C LEU A 10 13.28 -3.97 -5.53
N VAL A 11 12.18 -4.49 -4.99
CA VAL A 11 11.61 -5.78 -5.38
C VAL A 11 10.37 -5.54 -6.25
N PRO A 12 10.21 -6.23 -7.39
CA PRO A 12 8.98 -6.17 -8.18
C PRO A 12 7.73 -6.56 -7.37
N SER A 13 6.66 -5.78 -7.47
CA SER A 13 5.39 -6.02 -6.75
C SER A 13 4.83 -7.41 -7.00
N ARG A 14 4.91 -7.90 -8.25
CA ARG A 14 4.44 -9.23 -8.64
C ARG A 14 5.12 -10.35 -7.83
N ALA A 15 6.41 -10.22 -7.52
CA ALA A 15 7.11 -11.22 -6.72
C ALA A 15 6.55 -11.24 -5.28
N LEU A 16 6.34 -10.07 -4.69
CA LEU A 16 5.74 -9.93 -3.36
C LEU A 16 4.30 -10.46 -3.30
N GLU A 17 3.50 -10.22 -4.34
CA GLU A 17 2.13 -10.76 -4.43
C GLU A 17 2.12 -12.30 -4.45
N VAL A 18 3.01 -12.92 -5.22
CA VAL A 18 3.11 -14.39 -5.29
C VAL A 18 3.60 -14.95 -3.96
N THR A 19 4.64 -14.36 -3.37
CA THR A 19 5.13 -14.72 -2.03
C THR A 19 4.00 -14.61 -1.01
N GLY A 20 3.26 -13.50 -0.97
CA GLY A 20 2.15 -13.30 -0.03
C GLY A 20 1.01 -14.31 -0.19
N ARG A 21 0.72 -14.78 -1.41
CA ARG A 21 -0.26 -15.86 -1.64
C ARG A 21 0.23 -17.21 -1.14
N LEU A 22 1.53 -17.47 -1.22
CA LEU A 22 2.15 -18.71 -0.77
C LEU A 22 2.37 -18.75 0.74
N LEU A 23 2.50 -17.57 1.38
CA LEU A 23 2.64 -17.49 2.84
C LEU A 23 1.44 -18.05 3.60
N GLY A 24 0.22 -18.02 3.03
CA GLY A 24 -1.01 -18.64 3.59
C GLY A 24 -0.94 -19.03 5.07
N ASP A 25 -0.84 -20.35 5.32
CA ASP A 25 -0.65 -20.96 6.64
C ASP A 25 0.82 -21.40 6.89
N ALA A 26 1.77 -20.90 6.13
CA ALA A 26 3.18 -21.24 6.28
C ALA A 26 3.77 -20.54 7.52
N ASP A 27 4.43 -21.33 8.37
CA ASP A 27 5.01 -20.84 9.63
C ASP A 27 6.32 -20.06 9.42
N GLU A 28 7.03 -20.31 8.31
CA GLU A 28 8.37 -19.77 8.08
C GLU A 28 8.55 -19.26 6.63
N LEU A 29 9.11 -18.05 6.53
CA LEU A 29 9.56 -17.42 5.29
C LEU A 29 11.05 -17.13 5.43
N THR A 30 11.87 -17.74 4.56
CA THR A 30 13.28 -17.37 4.42
C THR A 30 13.44 -16.39 3.27
N ILE A 31 14.02 -15.23 3.56
CA ILE A 31 14.34 -14.20 2.57
C ILE A 31 15.85 -14.16 2.39
N ARG A 32 16.34 -14.32 1.16
CA ARG A 32 17.74 -14.06 0.82
C ARG A 32 17.80 -12.94 -0.21
N LEU A 33 18.56 -11.90 0.12
CA LEU A 33 18.82 -10.77 -0.76
C LEU A 33 20.28 -10.83 -1.20
N ASP A 34 20.49 -10.80 -2.51
CA ASP A 34 21.80 -10.62 -3.15
C ASP A 34 21.79 -9.29 -3.93
N GLU A 35 22.90 -8.94 -4.57
CA GLU A 35 23.07 -7.65 -5.25
C GLU A 35 22.14 -7.44 -6.44
N ARG A 36 21.73 -8.53 -7.11
CA ARG A 36 20.92 -8.48 -8.34
C ARG A 36 19.61 -9.25 -8.25
N GLU A 37 19.49 -10.13 -7.27
CA GLU A 37 18.37 -11.06 -7.16
C GLU A 37 17.93 -11.16 -5.70
N ALA A 38 16.62 -11.36 -5.51
CA ALA A 38 16.02 -11.71 -4.24
C ALA A 38 15.36 -13.09 -4.38
N SER A 39 15.49 -13.90 -3.33
CA SER A 39 14.81 -15.18 -3.22
C SER A 39 13.94 -15.24 -1.97
N PHE A 40 12.76 -15.80 -2.13
CA PHE A 40 11.77 -16.02 -1.08
C PHE A 40 11.47 -17.52 -1.03
N GLU A 41 11.76 -18.15 0.08
CA GLU A 41 11.59 -19.58 0.32
C GLU A 41 10.50 -19.78 1.37
N VAL A 42 9.42 -20.46 0.98
CA VAL A 42 8.23 -20.73 1.80
C VAL A 42 7.95 -22.22 1.71
N GLY A 43 8.21 -22.97 2.78
CA GLY A 43 8.16 -24.43 2.78
C GLY A 43 9.08 -25.00 1.68
N ASP A 44 8.51 -25.75 0.73
CA ASP A 44 9.23 -26.37 -0.38
C ASP A 44 9.30 -25.51 -1.66
N VAL A 45 8.76 -24.28 -1.62
CA VAL A 45 8.66 -23.41 -2.80
C VAL A 45 9.65 -22.25 -2.69
N THR A 46 10.50 -22.12 -3.71
CA THR A 46 11.45 -21.01 -3.84
C THR A 46 11.09 -20.12 -5.03
N ILE A 47 10.89 -18.84 -4.75
CA ILE A 47 10.62 -17.79 -5.73
C ILE A 47 11.88 -16.96 -5.89
N VAL A 48 12.37 -16.78 -7.12
CA VAL A 48 13.53 -15.94 -7.42
C VAL A 48 13.07 -14.80 -8.32
N THR A 49 13.46 -13.58 -7.98
CA THR A 49 13.19 -12.38 -8.78
C THR A 49 14.44 -11.54 -8.93
N ARG A 50 14.56 -10.88 -10.08
CA ARG A 50 15.55 -9.81 -10.26
C ARG A 50 15.13 -8.56 -9.49
N LEU A 51 16.11 -7.92 -8.86
CA LEU A 51 15.93 -6.61 -8.25
C LEU A 51 15.84 -5.54 -9.34
N ILE A 52 15.11 -4.48 -9.04
CA ILE A 52 14.99 -3.32 -9.91
C ILE A 52 16.18 -2.39 -9.62
N GLU A 53 16.89 -1.99 -10.66
CA GLU A 53 17.96 -1.00 -10.55
C GLU A 53 17.35 0.39 -10.40
N GLY A 54 17.67 1.08 -9.30
CA GLY A 54 17.22 2.45 -9.04
C GLY A 54 17.11 2.76 -7.56
N GLU A 55 16.74 4.00 -7.27
CA GLU A 55 16.43 4.45 -5.91
C GLU A 55 14.92 4.62 -5.74
N PHE A 56 14.39 4.17 -4.61
CA PHE A 56 13.00 4.48 -4.28
C PHE A 56 12.89 5.99 -4.01
N PRO A 57 11.87 6.69 -4.54
CA PRO A 57 11.68 8.10 -4.24
C PRO A 57 11.60 8.33 -2.73
N ASN A 58 12.15 9.46 -2.26
CA ASN A 58 12.04 9.83 -0.84
C ASN A 58 10.60 10.21 -0.48
N TYR A 59 9.78 9.20 -0.20
CA TYR A 59 8.38 9.37 0.17
C TYR A 59 8.21 10.04 1.53
N ARG A 60 9.22 9.97 2.41
CA ARG A 60 9.13 10.57 3.76
C ARG A 60 8.95 12.08 3.68
N GLY A 61 9.53 12.73 2.67
CA GLY A 61 9.34 14.17 2.42
C GLY A 61 7.93 14.54 1.92
N LEU A 62 7.12 13.57 1.49
CA LEU A 62 5.74 13.78 1.08
C LEU A 62 4.74 13.65 2.23
N ILE A 63 5.17 13.11 3.38
CA ILE A 63 4.32 12.95 4.56
C ILE A 63 4.32 14.28 5.32
N PRO A 64 3.17 15.00 5.41
CA PRO A 64 3.09 16.23 6.17
C PRO A 64 3.44 15.98 7.64
N THR A 65 4.21 16.87 8.26
CA THR A 65 4.57 16.75 9.68
C THR A 65 3.52 17.34 10.61
N ASP A 66 2.64 18.20 10.09
CA ASP A 66 1.58 18.86 10.84
C ASP A 66 0.22 18.63 10.16
N HIS A 67 -0.81 18.42 10.99
CA HIS A 67 -2.17 18.09 10.58
C HIS A 67 -3.14 18.97 11.38
N PRO A 68 -3.32 20.25 10.99
CA PRO A 68 -4.12 21.20 11.76
C PRO A 68 -5.61 20.83 11.83
N ASN A 69 -6.09 20.02 10.89
CA ASN A 69 -7.46 19.50 10.86
C ASN A 69 -7.41 17.98 11.09
N ALA A 70 -7.88 17.54 12.25
CA ALA A 70 -8.01 16.13 12.60
C ALA A 70 -9.48 15.79 12.83
N LEU A 71 -9.93 14.66 12.25
CA LEU A 71 -11.29 14.18 12.40
C LEU A 71 -11.28 12.69 12.70
N VAL A 72 -12.00 12.29 13.74
CA VAL A 72 -12.20 10.88 14.10
C VAL A 72 -13.59 10.47 13.59
N VAL A 73 -13.63 9.46 12.73
CA VAL A 73 -14.86 8.93 12.14
C VAL A 73 -14.94 7.43 12.31
N ASP A 74 -16.16 6.90 12.30
CA ASP A 74 -16.35 5.47 12.20
C ASP A 74 -15.92 4.96 10.81
N ARG A 75 -14.98 4.00 10.81
CA ARG A 75 -14.41 3.42 9.58
C ARG A 75 -15.48 2.82 8.68
N THR A 76 -16.44 2.10 9.26
CA THR A 76 -17.48 1.38 8.51
C THR A 76 -18.46 2.37 7.89
N ALA A 77 -18.92 3.35 8.66
CA ALA A 77 -19.80 4.42 8.22
C ALA A 77 -19.18 5.24 7.09
N LEU A 78 -17.88 5.57 7.18
CA LEU A 78 -17.17 6.28 6.12
C LEU A 78 -17.10 5.45 4.84
N ILE A 79 -16.70 4.17 4.93
CA ILE A 79 -16.61 3.28 3.77
C ILE A 79 -17.97 3.14 3.08
N ASP A 80 -19.04 2.96 3.85
CA ASP A 80 -20.39 2.82 3.30
C ASP A 80 -20.91 4.13 2.69
N ALA A 81 -20.58 5.29 3.27
CA ALA A 81 -20.89 6.59 2.68
C ALA A 81 -20.16 6.78 1.34
N VAL A 82 -18.85 6.49 1.28
CA VAL A 82 -18.06 6.56 0.04
C VAL A 82 -18.63 5.63 -1.03
N ARG A 83 -19.00 4.39 -0.68
CA ARG A 83 -19.64 3.44 -1.61
C ARG A 83 -20.95 3.98 -2.18
N ARG A 84 -21.84 4.52 -1.33
CA ARG A 84 -23.13 5.09 -1.78
C ARG A 84 -22.95 6.28 -2.72
N VAL A 85 -22.01 7.16 -2.41
CA VAL A 85 -21.67 8.33 -3.25
C VAL A 85 -21.03 7.88 -4.56
N GLY A 86 -20.19 6.85 -4.51
CA GLY A 86 -19.55 6.23 -5.67
C GLY A 86 -20.54 5.60 -6.67
N LEU A 87 -21.71 5.14 -6.23
CA LEU A 87 -22.76 4.62 -7.14
C LEU A 87 -23.29 5.70 -8.10
N LEU A 88 -23.26 6.97 -7.68
CA LEU A 88 -23.72 8.12 -8.47
C LEU A 88 -22.60 8.71 -9.34
N ALA A 89 -21.34 8.41 -9.01
CA ALA A 89 -20.17 8.84 -9.73
C ALA A 89 -19.93 7.97 -10.98
N LYS A 90 -19.61 8.61 -12.11
CA LYS A 90 -18.97 7.92 -13.26
C LYS A 90 -17.47 7.76 -12.98
N ASP A 91 -16.77 6.96 -13.79
CA ASP A 91 -15.33 6.76 -13.66
C ASP A 91 -14.57 8.09 -13.49
N ALA A 92 -13.73 8.15 -12.44
CA ALA A 92 -12.91 9.30 -12.03
C ALA A 92 -13.67 10.57 -11.53
N THR A 93 -14.94 10.48 -11.14
CA THR A 93 -15.64 11.62 -10.54
C THR A 93 -15.01 12.00 -9.18
N PRO A 94 -14.60 13.26 -8.97
CA PRO A 94 -14.05 13.67 -7.69
C PRO A 94 -15.13 13.65 -6.59
N VAL A 95 -14.80 13.02 -5.47
CA VAL A 95 -15.62 13.07 -4.25
C VAL A 95 -15.04 14.16 -3.35
N ARG A 96 -15.85 15.18 -3.05
CA ARG A 96 -15.50 16.25 -2.12
C ARG A 96 -15.88 15.83 -0.71
N LEU A 97 -14.91 15.89 0.20
CA LEU A 97 -15.12 15.73 1.64
C LEU A 97 -15.12 17.12 2.28
N ALA A 98 -16.24 17.53 2.87
CA ALA A 98 -16.37 18.77 3.60
C ALA A 98 -16.48 18.47 5.10
N MET A 99 -15.48 18.90 5.86
CA MET A 99 -15.46 18.80 7.31
C MET A 99 -16.18 20.01 7.91
N THR A 100 -17.15 19.76 8.77
CA THR A 100 -17.77 20.77 9.63
C THR A 100 -17.47 20.42 11.09
N GLY A 101 -17.84 21.29 12.05
CA GLY A 101 -17.51 21.08 13.47
C GLY A 101 -17.96 19.73 14.03
N ASP A 102 -19.13 19.23 13.59
CA ASP A 102 -19.75 18.02 14.11
C ASP A 102 -19.98 16.93 13.05
N SER A 103 -19.68 17.18 11.77
CA SER A 103 -20.03 16.27 10.69
C SER A 103 -19.03 16.26 9.53
N LEU A 104 -19.04 15.16 8.79
CA LEU A 104 -18.33 15.00 7.52
C LEU A 104 -19.35 14.81 6.41
N GLU A 105 -19.38 15.73 5.46
CA GLU A 105 -20.24 15.66 4.29
C GLU A 105 -19.46 15.15 3.07
N LEU A 106 -20.03 14.19 2.35
CA LEU A 106 -19.47 13.64 1.12
C LEU A 106 -20.35 14.03 -0.06
N ILE A 107 -19.76 14.67 -1.07
CA ILE A 107 -20.47 15.18 -2.25
C ILE A 107 -19.77 14.66 -3.50
N ALA A 108 -20.50 13.95 -4.38
CA ALA A 108 -20.03 13.66 -5.74
C ALA A 108 -20.42 14.81 -6.66
N ILE A 109 -19.44 15.38 -7.36
CA ILE A 109 -19.70 16.43 -8.36
C ILE A 109 -19.76 15.77 -9.74
N THR A 110 -20.95 15.37 -10.16
CA THR A 110 -21.18 14.83 -11.51
C THR A 110 -21.32 15.99 -12.50
N GLN A 111 -20.53 16.00 -13.59
CA GLN A 111 -20.72 16.90 -14.74
C GLN A 111 -21.81 16.36 -15.68
#